data_AF-A0A9C7L8V8-F1
#
_entry.id   AF-A0A9C7L8V8-F1
#
_cell.length_a   1.000
_cell.length_b   1.000
_cell.length_c   1.000
_cell.angle_alpha   90.00
_cell.angle_beta   90.00
_cell.angle_gamma   90.00
#
_symmetry.space_group_name_H-M   'P 1'
#
loop_
_entity.id
_entity.type
_entity.pdbx_description
1 polymer ?
#
loop_
_entity_poly.entity_id
_entity_poly.type
_entity_poly.pdbx_seq_one_letter_code
_entity_poly.pdbx_strand_id
1 'polypeptide(L)'
;MGILAISTYGLFPFQYFSTTFGEELYICYNEPIILERCEGLLLTFEEKIAIIESFPELQRKNVSLGRVNYHFEESASDKKNVVYHLHPKGNGFVYAEYLQGYEIDDKGMVNIRDFSAEELRSIIQKSILSLTPKSSVEDAIIGDNKEEKWIDAENNSLILIEEDEMWNIYFGLNLDNTFNSYEEATEYLLEEGFKRL
;
A
#
# COMPACT_ATOMS: atom_id res chain seq x y z
N MET A 1 -7.25 36.13 -1.77
CA MET A 1 -6.98 36.56 -3.17
C MET A 1 -5.92 37.64 -3.12
N GLY A 2 -4.66 37.27 -3.36
CA GLY A 2 -3.50 38.15 -3.29
C GLY A 2 -3.00 38.54 -4.68
N ILE A 3 -2.49 39.76 -4.79
CA ILE A 3 -2.19 40.51 -6.01
C ILE A 3 -1.01 39.91 -6.80
N LEU A 4 -1.18 39.75 -8.12
CA LEU A 4 -0.11 39.39 -9.05
C LEU A 4 0.76 40.64 -9.32
N ALA A 5 2.00 40.66 -8.85
CA ALA A 5 2.97 41.70 -9.21
C ALA A 5 4.07 41.10 -10.09
N ILE A 6 4.19 41.60 -11.32
CA ILE A 6 5.25 41.21 -12.27
C ILE A 6 6.33 42.29 -12.18
N SER A 7 7.52 41.94 -11.72
CA SER A 7 8.69 42.83 -11.73
C SER A 7 9.77 42.24 -12.64
N THR A 8 10.15 42.98 -13.67
CA THR A 8 11.22 42.59 -14.60
C THR A 8 12.46 43.45 -14.35
N TYR A 9 13.44 42.93 -13.62
CA TYR A 9 14.78 43.48 -13.58
C TYR A 9 15.80 42.41 -13.99
N GLY A 10 16.45 42.60 -15.14
CA GLY A 10 17.81 42.11 -15.39
C GLY A 10 17.98 40.75 -16.09
N LEU A 11 18.43 40.82 -17.35
CA LEU A 11 19.33 39.92 -18.11
C LEU A 11 19.17 38.39 -18.13
N PHE A 12 18.09 37.80 -17.63
CA PHE A 12 17.72 36.41 -17.94
C PHE A 12 16.23 36.29 -18.33
N PRO A 13 15.84 35.38 -19.24
CA PRO A 13 14.49 35.33 -19.81
C PRO A 13 13.51 34.55 -18.91
N PHE A 14 13.50 34.79 -17.61
CA PHE A 14 12.61 34.09 -16.69
C PHE A 14 11.51 35.04 -16.20
N GLN A 15 10.25 34.64 -16.41
CA GLN A 15 9.10 35.27 -15.77
C GLN A 15 8.92 34.67 -14.37
N TYR A 16 8.82 35.54 -13.36
CA TYR A 16 8.61 35.15 -11.98
C TYR A 16 7.17 35.44 -11.57
N PHE A 17 6.58 34.53 -10.78
CA PHE A 17 5.35 34.78 -10.05
C PHE A 17 5.58 34.41 -8.59
N SER A 18 5.20 35.31 -7.68
CA SER A 18 5.18 35.04 -6.25
C SER A 18 3.73 35.04 -5.76
N THR A 19 3.45 34.14 -4.82
CA THR A 19 2.19 34.15 -4.07
C THR A 19 2.51 34.02 -2.59
N THR A 20 1.67 34.63 -1.76
CA THR A 20 1.77 34.52 -0.31
C THR A 20 0.59 33.72 0.22
N PHE A 21 0.87 32.80 1.14
CA PHE A 21 -0.12 32.12 1.94
C PHE A 21 0.33 32.19 3.40
N GLY A 22 -0.40 32.93 4.23
CA GLY A 22 0.08 33.32 5.56
C GLY A 22 1.26 34.29 5.50
N GLU A 23 2.27 34.08 6.36
CA GLU A 23 3.50 34.90 6.43
C GLU A 23 4.65 34.35 5.55
N GLU A 24 4.44 33.24 4.84
CA GLU A 24 5.47 32.62 3.99
C GLU A 24 5.36 33.07 2.54
N LEU A 25 6.52 33.38 1.95
CA LEU A 25 6.67 33.78 0.55
C LEU A 25 7.11 32.59 -0.29
N TYR A 26 6.26 32.18 -1.24
CA TYR A 26 6.56 31.10 -2.17
C TYR A 26 6.92 31.71 -3.54
N ILE A 27 8.09 31.33 -4.07
CA ILE A 27 8.59 31.75 -5.38
C ILE A 27 8.56 30.53 -6.30
N CYS A 28 7.77 30.58 -7.37
CA CYS A 28 7.72 29.53 -8.38
C CYS A 28 8.52 29.95 -9.62
N TYR A 29 9.39 29.06 -10.10
CA TYR A 29 10.20 29.29 -11.30
C TYR A 29 9.52 28.65 -12.52
N ASN A 30 9.28 29.44 -13.57
CA ASN A 30 8.92 28.90 -14.89
C ASN A 30 10.21 28.52 -15.62
N GLU A 31 10.65 27.28 -15.47
CA GLU A 31 11.67 26.69 -16.35
C GLU A 31 11.05 26.35 -17.72
N PRO A 32 11.82 26.42 -18.82
CA PRO A 32 11.38 25.86 -20.09
C PRO A 32 11.13 24.36 -19.90
N ILE A 33 10.12 23.82 -20.58
CA ILE A 33 9.75 22.40 -20.53
C ILE A 33 10.96 21.55 -20.95
N ILE A 34 11.78 21.16 -19.99
CA ILE A 34 12.76 20.10 -20.10
C ILE A 34 12.09 18.89 -19.47
N LEU A 35 11.95 17.82 -20.26
CA LEU A 35 11.58 16.46 -19.83
C LEU A 35 12.70 15.83 -18.97
N GLU A 36 13.34 16.60 -18.10
CA GLU A 36 14.30 16.18 -17.11
C GLU A 36 13.82 16.76 -15.80
N ARG A 37 12.88 16.04 -15.18
CA ARG A 37 12.72 15.80 -13.73
C ARG A 37 11.26 15.72 -13.28
N CYS A 38 10.57 14.69 -13.75
CA CYS A 38 9.66 13.92 -12.90
C CYS A 38 10.41 12.78 -12.19
N GLU A 39 11.71 12.94 -11.86
CA GLU A 39 12.54 11.96 -11.14
C GLU A 39 12.12 11.77 -9.66
N GLY A 40 10.94 12.25 -9.27
CA GLY A 40 10.39 12.06 -7.92
C GLY A 40 9.02 11.39 -7.88
N LEU A 41 8.44 11.02 -9.03
CA LEU A 41 7.10 10.40 -9.06
C LEU A 41 7.15 8.86 -9.11
N LEU A 42 8.25 8.29 -9.61
CA LEU A 42 8.41 6.85 -9.81
C LEU A 42 9.61 6.36 -9.02
N LEU A 43 9.41 5.30 -8.23
CA LEU A 43 10.47 4.72 -7.42
C LEU A 43 11.51 4.03 -8.30
N THR A 44 12.77 4.35 -8.04
CA THR A 44 13.93 3.64 -8.57
C THR A 44 14.00 2.21 -8.04
N PHE A 45 14.82 1.37 -8.66
CA PHE A 45 15.04 0.00 -8.18
C PHE A 45 15.52 -0.02 -6.73
N GLU A 46 16.51 0.82 -6.36
CA GLU A 46 17.06 0.85 -5.01
C GLU A 46 16.05 1.34 -3.97
N GLU A 47 15.19 2.31 -4.31
CA GLU A 47 14.12 2.77 -3.41
C GLU A 47 13.08 1.66 -3.18
N LYS A 48 12.72 0.91 -4.22
CA LYS A 48 11.83 -0.25 -4.07
C LYS A 48 12.47 -1.31 -3.19
N ILE A 49 13.75 -1.63 -3.41
CA ILE A 49 14.50 -2.57 -2.56
C ILE A 49 14.48 -2.11 -1.10
N ALA A 50 14.75 -0.84 -0.82
CA ALA A 50 14.76 -0.30 0.54
C ALA A 50 13.38 -0.42 1.23
N ILE A 51 12.28 -0.19 0.50
CA ILE A 51 10.92 -0.40 1.02
C ILE A 51 10.67 -1.88 1.28
N ILE A 52 11.01 -2.76 0.34
CA ILE A 52 10.76 -4.19 0.48
C ILE A 52 11.59 -4.79 1.63
N GLU A 53 12.86 -4.41 1.75
CA GLU A 53 13.76 -4.86 2.82
C GLU A 53 13.44 -4.26 4.19
N SER A 54 12.51 -3.29 4.26
CA SER A 54 11.95 -2.84 5.54
C SER A 54 10.97 -3.83 6.17
N PHE A 55 10.54 -4.86 5.44
CA PHE A 55 9.73 -5.97 5.93
C PHE A 55 10.64 -7.14 6.34
N PRO A 56 10.90 -7.34 7.64
CA PRO A 56 11.86 -8.35 8.12
C PRO A 56 11.42 -9.79 7.84
N GLU A 57 10.14 -10.03 7.57
CA GLU A 57 9.58 -11.34 7.26
C GLU A 57 9.97 -11.82 5.84
N LEU A 58 10.40 -10.90 4.98
CA LEU A 58 10.71 -11.17 3.59
C LEU A 58 12.17 -11.59 3.38
N GLN A 59 12.34 -12.75 2.74
CA GLN A 59 13.66 -13.26 2.34
C GLN A 59 13.95 -12.94 0.89
N ARG A 60 15.00 -12.16 0.65
CA ARG A 60 15.52 -11.89 -0.69
C ARG A 60 16.07 -13.15 -1.35
N LYS A 61 15.67 -13.40 -2.59
CA LYS A 61 16.24 -14.42 -3.49
C LYS A 61 16.71 -13.74 -4.77
N ASN A 62 18.02 -13.75 -5.00
CA ASN A 62 18.58 -13.23 -6.25
C ASN A 62 18.35 -14.21 -7.39
N VAL A 63 17.99 -13.71 -8.56
CA VAL A 63 17.79 -14.51 -9.78
C VAL A 63 18.63 -13.97 -10.94
N SER A 64 18.52 -14.56 -12.12
CA SER A 64 19.32 -14.18 -13.28
C SER A 64 19.06 -12.74 -13.74
N LEU A 65 20.05 -12.14 -14.42
CA LEU A 65 19.97 -10.79 -15.01
C LEU A 65 19.73 -9.67 -13.99
N GLY A 66 20.19 -9.84 -12.75
CA GLY A 66 20.10 -8.82 -11.70
C GLY A 66 18.68 -8.62 -11.14
N ARG A 67 17.72 -9.47 -11.52
CA ARG A 67 16.39 -9.48 -10.90
C ARG A 67 16.45 -10.05 -9.49
N VAL A 68 15.46 -9.68 -8.68
CA VAL A 68 15.28 -10.23 -7.33
C VAL A 68 13.82 -10.59 -7.07
N ASN A 69 13.62 -11.59 -6.22
CA ASN A 69 12.34 -11.94 -5.63
C ASN A 69 12.44 -11.78 -4.11
N TYR A 70 11.29 -11.64 -3.45
CA TYR A 70 11.18 -11.66 -2.00
C TYR A 70 10.11 -12.66 -1.59
N HIS A 71 10.50 -13.57 -0.72
CA HIS A 71 9.67 -14.67 -0.27
C HIS A 71 9.22 -14.47 1.18
N PHE A 72 7.95 -14.72 1.46
CA PHE A 72 7.45 -14.96 2.80
C PHE A 72 7.44 -16.47 3.06
N GLU A 73 8.44 -16.97 3.78
CA GLU A 73 8.65 -18.41 3.96
C GLU A 73 7.64 -19.06 4.91
N GLU A 74 7.01 -18.26 5.76
CA GLU A 74 6.00 -18.68 6.75
C GLU A 74 4.58 -18.72 6.16
N SER A 75 4.42 -18.58 4.83
CA SER A 75 3.09 -18.62 4.21
C SER A 75 2.29 -19.88 4.58
N ALA A 76 0.99 -19.68 4.82
CA ALA A 76 -0.01 -20.73 5.04
C ALA A 76 -0.31 -21.57 3.78
N SER A 77 0.17 -21.13 2.62
CA SER A 77 -0.08 -21.74 1.32
C SER A 77 1.23 -22.11 0.62
N ASP A 78 1.14 -22.82 -0.51
CA ASP A 78 2.31 -23.07 -1.36
C ASP A 78 2.87 -21.79 -2.02
N LYS A 79 2.14 -20.66 -1.96
CA LYS A 79 2.55 -19.37 -2.54
C LYS A 79 3.43 -18.61 -1.55
N LYS A 80 4.72 -18.57 -1.85
CA LYS A 80 5.70 -17.85 -1.02
C LYS A 80 6.19 -16.52 -1.62
N ASN A 81 6.02 -16.31 -2.92
CA ASN A 81 6.50 -15.07 -3.57
C ASN A 81 5.57 -13.92 -3.20
N VAL A 82 6.08 -12.96 -2.44
CA VAL A 82 5.38 -11.69 -2.16
C VAL A 82 5.77 -10.66 -3.22
N VAL A 83 7.07 -10.49 -3.50
CA VAL A 83 7.56 -9.68 -4.63
C VAL A 83 8.24 -10.59 -5.64
N TYR A 84 7.86 -10.48 -6.91
CA TYR A 84 8.32 -11.35 -7.98
C TYR A 84 8.93 -10.55 -9.14
N HIS A 85 10.06 -11.04 -9.64
CA HIS A 85 10.75 -10.53 -10.83
C HIS A 85 11.03 -9.02 -10.82
N LEU A 86 11.37 -8.45 -9.66
CA LEU A 86 11.76 -7.06 -9.58
C LEU A 86 13.03 -6.84 -10.40
N HIS A 87 12.90 -6.09 -11.49
CA HIS A 87 13.94 -5.79 -12.44
C HIS A 87 14.72 -4.55 -12.03
N PRO A 88 16.04 -4.46 -12.31
CA PRO A 88 16.84 -3.23 -12.13
C PRO A 88 16.31 -1.95 -12.81
N LYS A 89 15.23 -2.05 -13.60
CA LYS A 89 14.55 -0.92 -14.24
C LYS A 89 13.38 -0.39 -13.39
N GLY A 90 13.15 -0.97 -12.20
CA GLY A 90 12.08 -0.58 -11.28
C GLY A 90 10.74 -1.30 -11.48
N ASN A 91 10.55 -2.07 -12.56
CA ASN A 91 9.33 -2.87 -12.74
C ASN A 91 9.41 -4.21 -12.00
N GLY A 92 8.29 -4.69 -11.46
CA GLY A 92 8.16 -5.97 -10.78
C GLY A 92 6.69 -6.29 -10.53
N PHE A 93 6.43 -7.33 -9.75
CA PHE A 93 5.08 -7.73 -9.40
C PHE A 93 4.95 -8.02 -7.90
N VAL A 94 3.76 -7.79 -7.35
CA VAL A 94 3.40 -8.17 -5.97
C VAL A 94 2.21 -9.11 -5.98
N TYR A 95 2.24 -10.15 -5.15
CA TYR A 95 1.13 -11.10 -5.03
C TYR A 95 -0.08 -10.45 -4.35
N ALA A 96 -1.26 -10.63 -4.92
CA ALA A 96 -2.50 -10.00 -4.47
C ALA A 96 -3.75 -10.84 -4.75
N GLU A 97 -3.62 -12.15 -4.95
CA GLU A 97 -4.73 -13.06 -5.32
C GLU A 97 -5.92 -12.97 -4.35
N TYR A 98 -5.65 -12.71 -3.07
CA TYR A 98 -6.64 -12.61 -2.00
C TYR A 98 -6.98 -11.16 -1.63
N LEU A 99 -6.48 -10.17 -2.38
CA LEU A 99 -6.68 -8.75 -2.06
C LEU A 99 -7.78 -8.15 -2.93
N GLN A 100 -8.59 -7.26 -2.36
CA GLN A 100 -9.61 -6.54 -3.10
C GLN A 100 -9.09 -5.23 -3.71
N GLY A 101 -9.68 -4.82 -4.84
CA GLY A 101 -9.41 -3.54 -5.49
C GLY A 101 -8.14 -3.47 -6.34
N TYR A 102 -7.49 -4.61 -6.60
CA TYR A 102 -6.32 -4.69 -7.46
C TYR A 102 -6.61 -5.45 -8.76
N GLU A 103 -6.03 -4.96 -9.86
CA GLU A 103 -5.99 -5.69 -11.13
C GLU A 103 -4.85 -6.72 -11.09
N ILE A 104 -5.21 -8.01 -11.06
CA ILE A 104 -4.28 -9.13 -11.02
C ILE A 104 -4.15 -9.83 -12.37
N ASP A 105 -2.99 -10.42 -12.63
CA ASP A 105 -2.79 -11.36 -13.73
C ASP A 105 -3.29 -12.79 -13.39
N ASP A 106 -3.17 -13.72 -14.35
CA ASP A 106 -3.55 -15.14 -14.19
C ASP A 106 -2.79 -15.88 -13.07
N LYS A 107 -1.77 -15.26 -12.47
CA LYS A 107 -0.96 -15.80 -11.37
C LYS A 107 -1.27 -15.11 -10.03
N GLY A 108 -2.27 -14.24 -9.99
CA GLY A 108 -2.63 -13.47 -8.80
C GLY A 108 -1.65 -12.34 -8.50
N MET A 109 -0.97 -11.79 -9.50
CA MET A 109 0.09 -10.79 -9.32
C MET A 109 -0.31 -9.42 -9.89
N VAL A 110 0.04 -8.35 -9.18
CA VAL A 110 -0.17 -6.95 -9.57
C VAL A 110 1.13 -6.37 -10.08
N ASN A 111 1.08 -5.67 -11.21
CA ASN A 111 2.23 -4.94 -11.75
C ASN A 111 2.46 -3.66 -10.93
N ILE A 112 3.66 -3.52 -10.35
CA ILE A 112 3.99 -2.40 -9.46
C ILE A 112 4.84 -1.31 -10.13
N ARG A 113 4.88 -1.25 -11.47
CA ARG A 113 5.74 -0.30 -12.21
C ARG A 113 5.59 1.13 -11.71
N ASP A 114 4.35 1.59 -11.64
CA ASP A 114 4.00 2.98 -11.43
C ASP A 114 3.52 3.28 -9.99
N PHE A 115 3.77 2.36 -9.06
CA PHE A 115 3.40 2.52 -7.65
C PHE A 115 4.26 3.57 -6.95
N SER A 116 3.62 4.42 -6.15
CA SER A 116 4.25 5.26 -5.14
C SER A 116 4.84 4.44 -3.97
N ALA A 117 5.61 5.09 -3.10
CA ALA A 117 6.17 4.45 -1.90
C ALA A 117 5.08 3.89 -0.97
N GLU A 118 3.99 4.65 -0.79
CA GLU A 118 2.88 4.29 0.08
C GLU A 118 2.08 3.12 -0.50
N GLU A 119 1.77 3.16 -1.78
CA GLU A 119 1.07 2.07 -2.48
C GLU A 119 1.89 0.79 -2.44
N LEU A 120 3.21 0.88 -2.71
CA LEU A 120 4.10 -0.28 -2.68
C LEU A 120 4.20 -0.89 -1.27
N ARG A 121 4.36 -0.05 -0.23
CA ARG A 121 4.37 -0.51 1.16
C ARG A 121 3.05 -1.18 1.52
N SER A 122 1.93 -0.54 1.16
CA SER A 122 0.59 -1.04 1.46
C SER A 122 0.32 -2.40 0.82
N ILE A 123 0.60 -2.56 -0.49
CA ILE A 123 0.33 -3.83 -1.17
C ILE A 123 1.22 -4.96 -0.65
N ILE A 124 2.50 -4.70 -0.33
CA ILE A 124 3.39 -5.72 0.23
C ILE A 124 2.89 -6.20 1.58
N GLN A 125 2.51 -5.27 2.46
CA GLN A 125 1.96 -5.58 3.77
C GLN A 125 0.68 -6.41 3.68
N LYS A 126 -0.26 -5.98 2.84
CA LYS A 126 -1.50 -6.72 2.58
C LYS A 126 -1.20 -8.12 2.04
N SER A 127 -0.25 -8.23 1.12
CA SER A 127 0.19 -9.51 0.55
C SER A 127 0.69 -10.47 1.62
N ILE A 128 1.61 -10.01 2.49
CA ILE A 128 2.15 -10.81 3.60
C ILE A 128 1.00 -11.33 4.48
N LEU A 129 0.11 -10.44 4.92
CA LEU A 129 -0.99 -10.80 5.82
C LEU A 129 -2.01 -11.74 5.20
N SER A 130 -2.28 -11.59 3.91
CA SER A 130 -3.13 -12.53 3.18
C SER A 130 -2.54 -13.94 3.12
N LEU A 131 -1.22 -14.05 3.25
CA LEU A 131 -0.47 -15.30 3.24
C LEU A 131 -0.13 -15.79 4.66
N THR A 132 -0.31 -14.98 5.70
CA THR A 132 -0.02 -15.35 7.09
C THR A 132 -0.95 -16.47 7.55
N PRO A 133 -0.40 -17.55 8.14
CA PRO A 133 -1.18 -18.61 8.77
C PRO A 133 -2.12 -18.03 9.81
N LYS A 134 -3.38 -18.45 9.75
CA LYS A 134 -4.31 -18.21 10.83
C LYS A 134 -3.78 -18.90 12.09
N SER A 135 -3.90 -18.22 13.22
CA SER A 135 -3.63 -18.87 14.49
C SER A 135 -4.70 -19.94 14.74
N SER A 136 -4.36 -21.00 15.48
CA SER A 136 -5.34 -22.03 15.92
C SER A 136 -6.54 -21.43 16.68
N VAL A 137 -6.33 -20.21 17.15
CA VAL A 137 -7.22 -19.37 17.92
C VAL A 137 -8.22 -18.66 17.02
N GLU A 138 -7.75 -18.04 15.94
CA GLU A 138 -8.62 -17.47 14.91
C GLU A 138 -9.45 -18.56 14.24
N ASP A 139 -8.86 -19.71 13.91
CA ASP A 139 -9.58 -20.83 13.31
C ASP A 139 -10.76 -21.31 14.18
N ALA A 140 -10.63 -21.23 15.51
CA ALA A 140 -11.69 -21.60 16.44
C ALA A 140 -12.87 -20.60 16.45
N ILE A 141 -12.62 -19.32 16.15
CA ILE A 141 -13.65 -18.28 16.07
C ILE A 141 -14.31 -18.29 14.70
N ILE A 142 -13.51 -18.38 13.65
CA ILE A 142 -14.00 -18.33 12.27
C ILE A 142 -14.81 -19.58 11.93
N GLY A 143 -14.31 -20.78 12.29
CA GLY A 143 -14.94 -22.03 11.90
C GLY A 143 -15.20 -22.10 10.39
N ASP A 144 -16.45 -22.37 10.01
CA ASP A 144 -16.92 -22.40 8.62
C ASP A 144 -17.63 -21.08 8.20
N ASN A 145 -17.63 -20.06 9.05
CA ASN A 145 -18.31 -18.79 8.78
C ASN A 145 -17.58 -17.99 7.68
N LYS A 146 -18.33 -17.12 7.01
CA LYS A 146 -17.74 -16.15 6.09
C LYS A 146 -17.04 -15.06 6.89
N GLU A 147 -15.75 -14.88 6.59
CA GLU A 147 -14.93 -13.84 7.23
C GLU A 147 -14.54 -12.75 6.23
N GLU A 148 -14.25 -11.58 6.77
CA GLU A 148 -13.52 -10.52 6.08
C GLU A 148 -12.38 -10.05 6.98
N LYS A 149 -11.17 -9.95 6.42
CA LYS A 149 -10.03 -9.39 7.15
C LYS A 149 -9.86 -7.92 6.80
N TRP A 150 -9.59 -7.13 7.82
CA TRP A 150 -9.45 -5.69 7.77
C TRP A 150 -8.14 -5.26 8.40
N ILE A 151 -7.53 -4.18 7.88
CA ILE A 151 -6.23 -3.69 8.33
C ILE A 151 -6.14 -2.17 8.37
N ASP A 152 -5.49 -1.64 9.39
CA ASP A 152 -5.15 -0.22 9.51
C ASP A 152 -3.73 0.11 9.00
N ALA A 153 -3.31 1.36 9.19
CA ALA A 153 -1.98 1.84 8.80
C ALA A 153 -0.84 1.36 9.71
N GLU A 154 -1.16 0.84 10.91
CA GLU A 154 -0.19 0.36 11.91
C GLU A 154 -0.02 -1.17 11.88
N ASN A 155 -0.67 -1.83 10.92
CA ASN A 155 -0.69 -3.28 10.72
C ASN A 155 -1.53 -4.04 11.74
N ASN A 156 -2.42 -3.37 12.47
CA ASN A 156 -3.40 -4.06 13.29
C ASN A 156 -4.44 -4.71 12.37
N SER A 157 -4.78 -5.97 12.64
CA SER A 157 -5.76 -6.72 11.85
C SER A 157 -7.01 -7.02 12.67
N LEU A 158 -8.16 -6.79 12.05
CA LEU A 158 -9.47 -7.19 12.58
C LEU A 158 -10.12 -8.22 11.66
N ILE A 159 -10.95 -9.08 12.25
CA ILE A 159 -11.74 -10.06 11.52
C ILE A 159 -13.22 -9.74 11.74
N LEU A 160 -13.92 -9.48 10.64
CA LEU A 160 -15.36 -9.33 10.61
C LEU A 160 -16.00 -10.67 10.23
N ILE A 161 -16.92 -11.17 11.04
CA ILE A 161 -17.57 -12.47 10.88
C ILE A 161 -19.08 -12.30 11.03
N GLU A 162 -19.85 -12.94 10.14
CA GLU A 162 -21.30 -13.09 10.30
C GLU A 162 -21.60 -14.35 11.14
N GLU A 163 -22.16 -14.19 12.33
CA GLU A 163 -22.56 -15.27 13.23
C GLU A 163 -23.90 -14.92 13.89
N ASP A 164 -24.82 -15.89 13.94
CA ASP A 164 -26.15 -15.74 14.55
C ASP A 164 -26.93 -14.48 14.08
N GLU A 165 -26.90 -14.21 12.78
CA GLU A 165 -27.53 -13.03 12.14
C GLU A 165 -26.95 -11.66 12.59
N MET A 166 -25.83 -11.66 13.31
CA MET A 166 -25.10 -10.47 13.74
C MET A 166 -23.73 -10.39 13.07
N TRP A 167 -23.17 -9.19 13.04
CA TRP A 167 -21.85 -8.89 12.48
C TRP A 167 -20.87 -8.58 13.60
N ASN A 168 -19.96 -9.50 13.85
CA ASN A 168 -19.00 -9.45 14.95
C ASN A 168 -17.61 -9.08 14.45
N ILE A 169 -16.94 -8.15 15.15
CA ILE A 169 -15.56 -7.75 14.89
C ILE A 169 -14.67 -8.30 15.99
N TYR A 170 -13.59 -8.98 15.61
CA TYR A 170 -12.63 -9.57 16.53
C TYR A 170 -11.22 -8.99 16.34
N PHE A 171 -10.54 -8.75 17.46
CA PHE A 171 -9.09 -8.57 17.54
C PHE A 171 -8.45 -9.79 18.22
N GLY A 172 -7.93 -10.71 17.40
CA GLY A 172 -7.48 -12.02 17.88
C GLY A 172 -8.63 -12.80 18.53
N LEU A 173 -8.56 -13.03 19.84
CA LEU A 173 -9.62 -13.71 20.62
C LEU A 173 -10.75 -12.82 21.09
N ASN A 174 -10.52 -11.52 21.09
CA ASN A 174 -11.40 -10.61 21.80
C ASN A 174 -12.44 -10.10 20.83
N LEU A 175 -13.71 -10.33 21.17
CA LEU A 175 -14.81 -9.61 20.55
C LEU A 175 -14.60 -8.13 20.88
N ASP A 176 -14.43 -7.34 19.83
CA ASP A 176 -14.32 -5.90 19.91
C ASP A 176 -15.74 -5.30 19.93
N ASN A 177 -16.48 -5.47 18.83
CA ASN A 177 -17.84 -4.94 18.67
C ASN A 177 -18.79 -5.92 17.96
N THR A 178 -20.09 -5.73 18.15
CA THR A 178 -21.18 -6.46 17.49
C THR A 178 -22.19 -5.48 16.90
N PHE A 179 -22.61 -5.72 15.66
CA PHE A 179 -23.55 -4.89 14.91
C PHE A 179 -24.71 -5.70 14.37
N ASN A 180 -25.84 -5.03 14.13
CA ASN A 180 -27.05 -5.68 13.59
C ASN A 180 -27.03 -5.75 12.05
N SER A 181 -26.11 -5.05 11.40
CA SER A 181 -26.01 -5.03 9.94
C SER A 181 -24.56 -4.94 9.48
N TYR A 182 -24.32 -5.45 8.26
CA TYR A 182 -23.02 -5.36 7.60
C TYR A 182 -22.59 -3.91 7.40
N GLU A 183 -23.53 -3.05 6.98
CA GLU A 183 -23.28 -1.64 6.69
C GLU A 183 -22.72 -0.92 7.92
N GLU A 184 -23.38 -1.05 9.08
CA GLU A 184 -22.92 -0.47 10.36
C GLU A 184 -21.52 -0.98 10.75
N ALA A 185 -21.27 -2.28 10.62
CA ALA A 185 -19.97 -2.86 10.95
C ALA A 185 -18.85 -2.33 10.04
N THR A 186 -19.12 -2.23 8.74
CA THR A 186 -18.15 -1.70 7.78
C THR A 186 -17.94 -0.19 7.91
N GLU A 187 -18.98 0.57 8.24
CA GLU A 187 -18.87 2.01 8.50
C GLU A 187 -17.96 2.26 9.70
N TYR A 188 -18.17 1.53 10.80
CA TYR A 188 -17.29 1.58 11.97
C TYR A 188 -15.82 1.28 11.60
N LEU A 189 -15.56 0.20 10.86
CA LEU A 189 -14.21 -0.15 10.44
C LEU A 189 -13.55 0.96 9.60
N LEU A 190 -14.31 1.56 8.68
CA LEU A 190 -13.82 2.66 7.85
C LEU A 190 -13.55 3.93 8.67
N GLU A 191 -14.41 4.26 9.63
CA GLU A 191 -14.24 5.41 10.54
C GLU A 191 -12.99 5.27 11.41
N GLU A 192 -12.70 4.05 11.89
CA GLU A 192 -11.49 3.73 12.63
C GLU A 192 -10.23 3.60 11.74
N GLY A 193 -10.36 3.81 10.43
CA GLY A 193 -9.25 3.84 9.49
C GLY A 193 -8.82 2.46 8.97
N PHE A 194 -9.59 1.42 9.24
CA PHE A 194 -9.37 0.10 8.66
C PHE A 194 -9.81 0.03 7.21
N LYS A 195 -9.11 -0.80 6.45
CA LYS A 195 -9.40 -1.11 5.05
C LYS A 195 -9.48 -2.61 4.89
N ARG A 196 -10.45 -3.05 4.10
CA ARG A 196 -10.54 -4.47 3.73
C ARG A 196 -9.28 -4.92 2.99
N LEU A 197 -8.83 -6.13 3.31
CA LEU A 197 -7.69 -6.78 2.64
C LEU A 197 -8.02 -7.11 1.18
#